data_AF-A0A7S1YSA8-F1
#
_entry.id   AF-A0A7S1YSA8-F1
#
_cell.length_a   1.000
_cell.length_b   1.000
_cell.length_c   1.000
_cell.angle_alpha   90.00
_cell.angle_beta   90.00
_cell.angle_gamma   90.00
#
_symmetry.space_group_name_H-M   'P 1'
#
loop_
_entity.id
_entity.type
_entity.pdbx_description
1 polymer ?
#
loop_
_entity_poly.entity_id
_entity_poly.type
_entity_poly.pdbx_seq_one_letter_code
_entity_poly.pdbx_strand_id
1 'polypeptide(L)'
;KTNSGLEFTVSERQCFDKIMNTVAGGGDENDSGAAQKACEYLEVFESLTPGRDKVGYMVCCHKTSDRIGNRRFEVITKNYLNEDIMHIIVSDMHRELIDLAFNALDNEGNNDFTVERTFQSKNPAGERLILSAALLEEEPPVSLITARVAYFQD
;
A
#
# COMPACT_ATOMS: atom_id res chain seq x y z
N LYS A 1 31.28 -9.97 -5.03
CA LYS A 1 30.11 -10.78 -4.61
C LYS A 1 30.16 -10.82 -3.09
N THR A 2 29.18 -10.44 -2.28
CA THR A 2 27.76 -10.08 -2.44
C THR A 2 27.31 -9.64 -1.03
N ASN A 3 26.56 -8.55 -0.91
CA ASN A 3 25.49 -8.29 0.09
C ASN A 3 25.26 -6.78 0.16
N SER A 4 24.60 -6.22 -0.85
CA SER A 4 23.84 -4.99 -0.67
C SER A 4 22.50 -5.41 -0.08
N GLY A 5 22.38 -5.26 1.25
CA GLY A 5 21.16 -5.55 1.98
C GLY A 5 19.95 -4.91 1.30
N LEU A 6 18.91 -5.71 1.12
CA LEU A 6 17.57 -5.25 0.76
C LEU A 6 17.08 -4.45 1.96
N GLU A 7 17.27 -3.14 1.88
CA GLU A 7 16.90 -2.20 2.93
C GLU A 7 15.39 -1.96 2.86
N PHE A 8 14.66 -2.65 3.73
CA PHE A 8 13.24 -2.44 3.98
C PHE A 8 13.10 -1.11 4.76
N THR A 9 12.41 -0.11 4.20
CA THR A 9 12.03 1.08 4.98
C THR A 9 10.63 0.83 5.57
N VAL A 10 10.59 0.47 6.87
CA VAL A 10 9.33 0.41 7.63
C VAL A 10 8.90 1.85 7.93
N SER A 11 7.78 2.33 7.37
CA SER A 11 7.23 3.66 7.65
C SER A 11 6.39 3.72 8.94
N GLU A 12 6.95 3.21 10.05
CA GLU A 12 6.46 3.22 11.45
C GLU A 12 5.86 1.95 12.11
N ARG A 13 6.31 1.79 13.37
CA ARG A 13 5.91 0.98 14.55
C ARG A 13 5.74 -0.53 14.41
N GLN A 14 6.85 -1.23 14.20
CA GLN A 14 6.90 -2.69 14.38
C GLN A 14 6.90 -3.22 15.83
N CYS A 15 7.10 -2.43 16.89
CA CYS A 15 7.67 -3.03 18.11
C CYS A 15 6.91 -2.89 19.44
N PHE A 16 5.77 -2.21 19.56
CA PHE A 16 5.07 -2.21 20.86
C PHE A 16 3.88 -3.19 20.87
N ASP A 17 2.99 -3.07 19.89
CA ASP A 17 1.77 -3.88 19.86
C ASP A 17 2.05 -5.36 19.56
N LYS A 18 3.07 -5.66 18.74
CA LYS A 18 3.55 -7.04 18.52
C LYS A 18 4.13 -7.67 19.79
N ILE A 19 4.92 -6.92 20.56
CA ILE A 19 5.47 -7.41 21.83
C ILE A 19 4.35 -7.60 22.85
N MET A 20 3.42 -6.66 22.95
CA MET A 20 2.28 -6.75 23.87
C MET A 20 1.32 -7.89 23.51
N ASN A 21 1.06 -8.15 22.23
CA ASN A 21 0.25 -9.29 21.80
C ASN A 21 0.92 -10.64 22.11
N THR A 22 2.22 -10.76 21.88
CA THR A 22 2.98 -11.97 22.25
C THR A 22 3.05 -12.18 23.76
N VAL A 23 3.15 -11.11 24.56
CA VAL A 23 3.20 -11.17 26.03
C VAL A 23 1.82 -11.42 26.65
N ALA A 24 0.74 -10.97 26.01
CA ALA A 24 -0.65 -11.16 26.48
C ALA A 24 -1.25 -12.53 26.12
N GLY A 25 -0.51 -13.41 25.42
CA GLY A 25 -1.03 -14.70 24.96
C GLY A 25 -2.12 -14.57 23.89
N GLY A 26 -2.20 -13.41 23.23
CA GLY A 26 -3.10 -13.15 22.11
C GLY A 26 -2.58 -13.85 20.87
N GLY A 27 -2.88 -15.14 20.75
CA GLY A 27 -2.67 -15.89 19.52
C GLY A 27 -3.64 -15.40 18.44
N ASP A 28 -3.11 -14.68 17.46
CA ASP A 28 -3.57 -14.72 16.08
C ASP A 28 -2.34 -14.49 15.18
N GLU A 29 -1.57 -15.57 14.98
CA GLU A 29 -0.40 -15.61 14.09
C GLU A 29 -0.76 -15.41 12.61
N ASN A 30 -2.05 -15.36 12.26
CA ASN A 30 -2.51 -15.31 10.87
C ASN A 30 -2.79 -13.90 10.31
N ASP A 31 -3.07 -12.89 11.13
CA ASP A 31 -3.63 -11.64 10.60
C ASP A 31 -2.57 -10.61 10.15
N SER A 32 -1.42 -10.53 10.81
CA SER A 32 -0.29 -9.69 10.36
C SER A 32 0.44 -10.33 9.17
N GLY A 33 0.20 -11.62 8.90
CA GLY A 33 0.85 -12.37 7.84
C GLY A 33 0.35 -12.04 6.44
N ALA A 34 -0.91 -11.62 6.27
CA ALA A 34 -1.51 -11.42 4.94
C ALA A 34 -0.84 -10.28 4.16
N ALA A 35 -0.72 -9.09 4.78
CA ALA A 35 -0.06 -7.94 4.15
C ALA A 35 1.43 -8.20 3.87
N GLN A 36 2.11 -8.89 4.79
CA GLN A 36 3.51 -9.25 4.61
C GLN A 36 3.69 -10.25 3.46
N LYS A 37 2.89 -11.33 3.42
CA LYS A 37 2.91 -12.32 2.33
C LYS A 37 2.58 -11.69 0.98
N ALA A 38 1.60 -10.78 0.93
CA ALA A 38 1.25 -10.07 -0.29
C ALA A 38 2.44 -9.25 -0.81
N CYS A 39 3.15 -8.53 0.06
CA CYS A 39 4.38 -7.83 -0.32
C CYS A 39 5.49 -8.78 -0.78
N GLU A 40 5.70 -9.91 -0.09
CA GLU A 40 6.68 -10.92 -0.49
C GLU A 40 6.38 -11.49 -1.90
N TYR A 41 5.10 -11.75 -2.21
CA TYR A 41 4.71 -12.20 -3.56
C TYR A 41 4.93 -11.13 -4.62
N LEU A 42 4.66 -9.86 -4.32
CA LEU A 42 4.91 -8.75 -5.25
C LEU A 42 6.42 -8.62 -5.54
N GLU A 43 7.28 -8.78 -4.53
CA GLU A 43 8.73 -8.78 -4.73
C GLU A 43 9.20 -9.94 -5.61
N VAL A 44 8.69 -11.15 -5.36
CA VAL A 44 8.99 -12.31 -6.21
C VAL A 44 8.54 -12.04 -7.64
N PHE A 45 7.32 -11.53 -7.84
CA PHE A 45 6.80 -11.21 -9.16
C PHE A 45 7.67 -10.17 -9.90
N GLU A 46 8.13 -9.13 -9.20
CA GLU A 46 9.07 -8.16 -9.76
C GLU A 46 10.40 -8.81 -10.15
N SER A 47 10.91 -9.75 -9.34
CA SER A 47 12.17 -10.46 -9.65
C SER A 47 12.08 -11.34 -10.89
N LEU A 48 10.88 -11.88 -11.18
CA LEU A 48 10.60 -12.71 -12.35
C LEU A 48 10.39 -11.90 -13.63
N THR A 49 10.22 -10.58 -13.53
CA THR A 49 9.91 -9.70 -14.67
C THR A 49 11.00 -8.66 -14.94
N PRO A 50 12.23 -9.09 -15.29
CA PRO A 50 13.32 -8.16 -15.58
C PRO A 50 13.00 -7.29 -16.80
N GLY A 51 13.31 -6.00 -16.71
CA GLY A 51 13.16 -5.04 -17.82
C GLY A 51 11.82 -4.33 -17.92
N ARG A 52 10.88 -4.57 -16.99
CA ARG A 52 9.67 -3.75 -16.86
C ARG A 52 9.89 -2.57 -15.91
N ASP A 53 9.14 -1.51 -16.14
CA ASP A 53 9.07 -0.37 -15.23
C ASP A 53 8.54 -0.83 -13.87
N LYS A 54 9.34 -0.57 -12.84
CA LYS A 54 8.99 -0.96 -11.48
C LYS A 54 8.05 0.08 -10.87
N VAL A 55 7.00 -0.39 -10.21
CA VAL A 55 5.97 0.47 -9.61
C VAL A 55 6.25 0.64 -8.11
N GLY A 56 5.91 1.80 -7.55
CA GLY A 56 5.88 1.97 -6.11
C GLY A 56 4.62 1.32 -5.55
N TYR A 57 4.70 0.50 -4.50
CA TYR A 57 3.51 -0.08 -3.88
C TYR A 57 3.58 -0.11 -2.36
N MET A 58 2.42 -0.19 -1.75
CA MET A 58 2.20 -0.39 -0.33
C MET A 58 0.95 -1.23 -0.12
N VAL A 59 1.05 -2.23 0.74
CA VAL A 59 -0.06 -3.06 1.20
C VAL A 59 -0.45 -2.62 2.61
N CYS A 60 -1.74 -2.43 2.84
CA CYS A 60 -2.30 -2.01 4.12
C CYS A 60 -3.24 -3.08 4.65
N CYS A 61 -3.13 -3.45 5.93
CA CYS A 61 -4.09 -4.30 6.63
C CYS A 61 -4.87 -3.46 7.65
N HIS A 62 -6.21 -3.45 7.55
CA HIS A 62 -7.05 -2.68 8.46
C HIS A 62 -6.96 -3.20 9.90
N LYS A 63 -7.02 -4.53 10.08
CA LYS A 63 -7.08 -5.17 11.40
C LYS A 63 -5.83 -4.91 12.24
N THR A 64 -4.64 -5.01 11.64
CA THR A 64 -3.36 -4.79 12.33
C THR A 64 -2.83 -3.37 12.22
N SER A 65 -3.43 -2.54 11.36
CA SER A 65 -2.90 -1.23 10.96
C SER A 65 -1.51 -1.30 10.32
N ASP A 66 -1.06 -2.48 9.88
CA ASP A 66 0.23 -2.65 9.22
C ASP A 66 0.21 -1.96 7.84
N ARG A 67 1.29 -1.25 7.52
CA ARG A 67 1.56 -0.67 6.20
C ARG A 67 2.94 -1.10 5.75
N ILE A 68 2.98 -1.90 4.70
CA ILE A 68 4.20 -2.55 4.22
C ILE A 68 4.34 -2.16 2.76
N GLY A 69 5.40 -1.45 2.41
CA GLY A 69 5.62 -0.99 1.05
C GLY A 69 7.06 -1.08 0.61
N ASN A 70 7.29 -0.91 -0.68
CA ASN A 70 8.63 -0.84 -1.20
C ASN A 70 9.20 0.58 -1.09
N ARG A 71 10.53 0.70 -1.05
CA ARG A 71 11.24 1.99 -1.01
C ARG A 71 10.87 2.93 -2.18
N ARG A 72 10.44 2.37 -3.32
CA ARG A 72 10.04 3.14 -4.50
C ARG A 72 8.76 3.94 -4.24
N PHE A 73 7.81 3.39 -3.50
CA PHE A 73 6.60 4.09 -3.10
C PHE A 73 6.95 5.39 -2.37
N GLU A 74 7.76 5.29 -1.31
CA GLU A 74 8.23 6.43 -0.52
C GLU A 74 9.00 7.46 -1.36
N VAL A 75 9.90 7.01 -2.22
CA VAL A 75 10.69 7.89 -3.09
C VAL A 75 9.82 8.66 -4.09
N ILE A 76 8.78 8.02 -4.62
CA ILE A 76 7.85 8.65 -5.56
C ILE A 76 6.96 9.66 -4.81
N THR A 77 6.40 9.28 -3.66
CA THR A 77 5.39 10.10 -2.97
C THR A 77 5.98 11.32 -2.27
N LYS A 78 7.20 11.25 -1.72
CA LYS A 78 7.81 12.34 -0.92
C LYS A 78 7.94 13.69 -1.63
N ASN A 79 7.99 13.68 -2.97
CA ASN A 79 8.10 14.91 -3.76
C ASN A 79 6.75 15.64 -3.92
N TYR A 80 5.66 14.96 -3.60
CA TYR A 80 4.28 15.44 -3.79
C TYR A 80 3.56 15.59 -2.46
N LEU A 81 3.79 14.66 -1.53
CA LEU A 81 3.11 14.56 -0.25
C LEU A 81 4.15 14.51 0.87
N ASN A 82 3.87 15.20 1.98
CA ASN A 82 4.61 14.94 3.21
C ASN A 82 4.11 13.64 3.86
N GLU A 83 4.87 13.11 4.81
CA GLU A 83 4.57 11.84 5.47
C GLU A 83 3.19 11.86 6.16
N ASP A 84 2.90 12.89 6.95
CA ASP A 84 1.61 13.04 7.64
C ASP A 84 0.40 12.99 6.69
N ILE A 85 0.45 13.75 5.59
CA ILE A 85 -0.64 13.79 4.59
C ILE A 85 -0.73 12.45 3.85
N MET A 86 0.40 11.81 3.55
CA MET A 86 0.41 10.48 2.93
C MET A 86 -0.33 9.48 3.82
N HIS A 87 -0.10 9.49 5.14
CA HIS A 87 -0.78 8.58 6.05
C HIS A 87 -2.29 8.81 6.08
N ILE A 88 -2.74 10.07 6.04
CA ILE A 88 -4.16 10.43 5.98
C ILE A 88 -4.80 9.94 4.67
N ILE A 89 -4.20 10.27 3.52
CA ILE A 89 -4.72 9.87 2.20
C ILE A 89 -4.86 8.35 2.10
N VAL A 90 -3.86 7.61 2.57
CA VAL A 90 -3.86 6.14 2.55
C VAL A 90 -4.97 5.58 3.43
N SER A 91 -5.17 6.13 4.62
CA SER A 91 -6.27 5.73 5.51
C SER A 91 -7.62 5.98 4.84
N ASP A 92 -7.79 7.15 4.23
CA ASP A 92 -9.04 7.56 3.59
C ASP A 92 -9.36 6.68 2.39
N MET A 93 -8.37 6.43 1.51
CA MET A 93 -8.53 5.53 0.36
C MET A 93 -8.85 4.10 0.81
N HIS A 94 -8.20 3.61 1.87
CA HIS A 94 -8.47 2.27 2.38
C HIS A 94 -9.87 2.15 2.97
N ARG A 95 -10.33 3.17 3.72
CA ARG A 95 -11.68 3.23 4.26
C ARG A 95 -12.73 3.29 3.16
N GLU A 96 -12.50 4.11 2.14
CA GLU A 96 -13.39 4.20 0.98
C GLU A 96 -13.53 2.86 0.26
N LEU A 97 -12.44 2.11 0.09
CA LEU A 97 -12.50 0.76 -0.49
C LEU A 97 -13.35 -0.20 0.33
N ILE A 98 -13.23 -0.15 1.66
CA ILE A 98 -14.03 -0.97 2.58
C ILE A 98 -15.51 -0.59 2.47
N ASP A 99 -15.81 0.71 2.50
CA ASP A 99 -17.18 1.21 2.37
C ASP A 99 -17.78 0.82 1.00
N LEU A 100 -17.00 0.88 -0.08
CA LEU A 100 -17.42 0.43 -1.40
C LEU A 100 -17.70 -1.07 -1.44
N ALA A 101 -16.84 -1.90 -0.86
CA ALA A 101 -17.02 -3.35 -0.80
C ALA A 101 -18.30 -3.73 -0.03
N PHE A 102 -18.52 -3.12 1.14
CA PHE A 102 -19.73 -3.37 1.94
C PHE A 102 -21.01 -2.98 1.20
N ASN A 103 -21.04 -1.81 0.55
CA ASN A 103 -22.24 -1.32 -0.15
C ASN A 103 -22.58 -2.10 -1.42
N ALA A 104 -21.66 -2.93 -1.89
CA ALA A 104 -21.77 -3.61 -3.17
C ALA A 104 -22.06 -5.10 -3.04
N LEU A 105 -22.06 -5.64 -1.81
CA LEU A 105 -22.65 -6.94 -1.48
C LEU A 105 -24.13 -7.05 -1.90
N ASP A 106 -24.80 -5.91 -2.09
CA ASP A 106 -26.19 -5.83 -2.57
C ASP A 106 -26.34 -5.82 -4.10
N ASN A 107 -25.24 -5.74 -4.86
CA ASN A 107 -25.25 -5.67 -6.34
C ASN A 107 -24.42 -6.81 -6.96
N GLU A 108 -25.07 -7.71 -7.73
CA GLU A 108 -24.46 -8.85 -8.45
C GLU A 108 -23.55 -8.44 -9.64
N GLY A 109 -22.74 -7.40 -9.47
CA GLY A 109 -21.75 -6.93 -10.45
C GLY A 109 -20.34 -7.37 -10.09
N ASN A 110 -19.51 -7.65 -11.10
CA ASN A 110 -18.07 -7.86 -10.94
C ASN A 110 -17.43 -6.56 -10.43
N ASN A 111 -17.29 -6.43 -9.12
CA ASN A 111 -16.91 -5.17 -8.51
C ASN A 111 -15.41 -5.12 -8.22
N ASP A 112 -14.62 -4.81 -9.24
CA ASP A 112 -13.23 -4.36 -9.03
C ASP A 112 -13.27 -2.96 -8.38
N PHE A 113 -13.31 -2.90 -7.04
CA PHE A 113 -13.27 -1.63 -6.33
C PHE A 113 -11.87 -1.04 -6.43
N THR A 114 -11.73 -0.03 -7.26
CA THR A 114 -10.50 0.77 -7.34
C THR A 114 -10.78 2.22 -7.01
N VAL A 115 -9.96 2.80 -6.15
CA VAL A 115 -10.01 4.22 -5.80
C VAL A 115 -8.75 4.88 -6.32
N GLU A 116 -8.89 6.01 -7.03
CA GLU A 116 -7.75 6.78 -7.53
C GLU A 116 -7.72 8.19 -6.93
N ARG A 117 -6.52 8.68 -6.67
CA ARG A 117 -6.25 10.08 -6.27
C ARG A 117 -5.06 10.62 -7.05
N THR A 118 -5.18 11.85 -7.52
CA THR A 118 -4.14 12.54 -8.30
C THR A 118 -3.67 13.78 -7.57
N PHE A 119 -2.35 13.97 -7.50
CA PHE A 119 -1.69 15.09 -6.83
C PHE A 119 -0.75 15.80 -7.79
N GLN A 120 -0.91 17.11 -7.91
CA GLN A 120 -0.05 17.91 -8.76
C GLN A 120 1.34 18.08 -8.12
N SER A 121 2.39 17.95 -8.92
CA SER A 121 3.74 18.27 -8.47
C SER A 121 3.84 19.76 -8.11
N LYS A 122 4.70 20.09 -7.14
CA LYS A 122 5.14 21.47 -6.93
C LYS A 122 6.03 21.97 -8.09
N ASN A 123 6.56 21.06 -8.90
CA ASN A 123 7.36 21.42 -10.07
C ASN A 123 6.48 21.82 -11.27
N PRO A 124 6.90 22.81 -12.06
CA PRO A 124 6.16 23.32 -13.22
C PRO A 124 6.16 22.37 -14.44
N ALA A 125 6.73 21.18 -14.33
CA ALA A 125 6.89 20.23 -15.45
C ALA A 125 5.60 19.48 -15.84
N GLY A 126 4.45 19.80 -15.24
CA GLY A 126 3.17 19.13 -15.53
C GLY A 126 3.05 17.70 -15.00
N GLU A 127 4.01 17.26 -14.17
CA GLU A 127 4.01 15.95 -13.53
C GLU A 127 2.91 15.86 -12.48
N ARG A 128 2.21 14.72 -12.46
CA ARG A 128 1.22 14.40 -11.43
C ARG A 128 1.50 13.03 -10.85
N LEU A 129 1.44 12.94 -9.52
CA LEU A 129 1.42 11.68 -8.79
C LEU A 129 0.01 11.10 -8.88
N ILE A 130 -0.09 9.84 -9.23
CA ILE A 130 -1.33 9.08 -9.21
C ILE A 130 -1.16 7.96 -8.18
N LEU A 131 -2.04 7.96 -7.19
CA LEU A 131 -2.21 6.86 -6.24
C LEU A 131 -3.46 6.09 -6.63
N SER A 132 -3.31 4.79 -6.88
CA SER A 132 -4.42 3.89 -7.18
C SER A 132 -4.46 2.80 -6.11
N ALA A 133 -5.62 2.60 -5.50
CA ALA A 133 -5.84 1.62 -4.45
C ALA A 133 -6.89 0.59 -4.87
N ALA A 134 -6.70 -0.66 -4.49
CA ALA A 134 -7.67 -1.74 -4.69
C ALA A 134 -7.73 -2.63 -3.45
N LEU A 135 -8.88 -3.26 -3.21
CA LEU A 135 -9.04 -4.25 -2.15
C LEU A 135 -8.52 -5.61 -2.64
N LEU A 136 -7.64 -6.26 -1.87
CA LEU A 136 -7.11 -7.59 -2.13
C LEU A 136 -7.90 -8.68 -1.39
N GLU A 137 -8.38 -8.36 -0.19
CA GLU A 137 -9.07 -9.28 0.71
C GLU A 137 -10.07 -8.49 1.56
N GLU A 138 -11.24 -9.06 1.84
CA GLU A 138 -12.32 -8.40 2.59
C GLU A 138 -12.26 -8.71 4.10
N GLU A 139 -11.77 -9.90 4.51
CA GLU A 139 -11.73 -10.32 5.91
C GLU A 139 -10.40 -11.03 6.28
N PRO A 140 -9.45 -10.36 6.97
CA PRO A 140 -9.47 -8.93 7.31
C PRO A 140 -9.25 -8.05 6.07
N PRO A 141 -9.76 -6.80 6.03
CA PRO A 141 -9.58 -5.94 4.88
C PRO A 141 -8.10 -5.66 4.60
N VAL A 142 -7.62 -6.08 3.43
CA VAL A 142 -6.26 -5.81 2.95
C VAL A 142 -6.36 -5.05 1.64
N SER A 143 -5.69 -3.91 1.53
CA SER A 143 -5.63 -3.12 0.29
C SER A 143 -4.23 -3.04 -0.28
N LEU A 144 -4.15 -3.01 -1.60
CA LEU A 144 -2.96 -2.67 -2.36
C LEU A 144 -3.07 -1.24 -2.85
N ILE A 145 -2.07 -0.43 -2.55
CA ILE A 145 -1.93 0.94 -3.03
C ILE A 145 -0.69 1.00 -3.91
N THR A 146 -0.84 1.56 -5.11
CA THR A 146 0.24 1.76 -6.07
C THR A 146 0.45 3.24 -6.32
N ALA A 147 1.70 3.63 -6.56
CA ALA A 147 2.10 4.99 -6.87
C ALA A 147 2.83 5.02 -8.21
N ARG A 148 2.41 5.94 -9.08
CA ARG A 148 3.05 6.23 -10.36
C ARG A 148 3.05 7.73 -10.66
N VAL A 149 4.00 8.18 -11.47
CA VAL A 149 4.03 9.55 -12.00
C VAL A 149 3.57 9.52 -13.46
N ALA A 150 2.68 10.42 -13.82
CA ALA A 150 2.23 10.60 -15.19
C ALA A 150 2.40 12.07 -15.63
N TYR A 151 2.70 12.26 -16.90
CA TYR A 151 2.73 13.57 -17.55
C TYR A 151 1.37 13.83 -18.19
N PHE A 152 0.80 14.99 -17.91
CA PHE A 152 -0.39 15.47 -18.59
C PHE A 152 0.03 16.60 -19.53
N GLN A 153 -0.15 16.40 -20.82
CA GLN A 153 -0.10 17.49 -21.79
C GLN A 153 -1.48 18.15 -21.78
N ASP A 154 -1.55 19.42 -21.37
CA ASP A 154 -2.76 20.24 -21.52
C ASP A 154 -3.03 20.55 -23.00
#